data_AF-A0A1G0WSZ5-F1
#
_entry.id   AF-A0A1G0WSZ5-F1
#
_cell.length_a   1.000
_cell.length_b   1.000
_cell.length_c   1.000
_cell.angle_alpha   90.00
_cell.angle_beta   90.00
_cell.angle_gamma   90.00
#
_symmetry.space_group_name_H-M   'P 1'
#
loop_
_entity.id
_entity.type
_entity.pdbx_description
1 polymer ?
#
loop_
_entity_poly.entity_id
_entity_poly.type
_entity_poly.pdbx_seq_one_letter_code
_entity_poly.pdbx_strand_id
1 'polypeptide(L)'
;MRLSEIEKKALNNSLEGVDGEVYIFGSRIDDNKKGGDIDILIFSNNSPFELSQEVSVRFFKLCEEKIDVIVMDPNQLTREQEAFLNTIEKIKLLNNKVD
;
A
#
# COMPACT_ATOMS: atom_id res chain seq x y z
N MET A 1 -3.22 -9.02 -10.54
CA MET A 1 -3.55 -8.24 -9.34
C MET A 1 -5.06 -8.22 -9.24
N ARG A 2 -5.59 -8.70 -8.12
CA ARG A 2 -7.03 -8.90 -7.94
C ARG A 2 -7.68 -7.63 -7.39
N LEU A 3 -7.68 -6.61 -8.23
CA LEU A 3 -8.26 -5.29 -7.98
C LEU A 3 -9.28 -4.96 -9.07
N SER A 4 -10.45 -4.53 -8.67
CA SER A 4 -11.46 -3.93 -9.53
C SER A 4 -11.02 -2.56 -10.04
N GLU A 5 -11.67 -2.08 -11.09
CA GLU A 5 -11.35 -0.79 -11.69
C GLU A 5 -11.58 0.39 -10.71
N ILE A 6 -12.55 0.27 -9.78
CA ILE A 6 -12.78 1.30 -8.77
C ILE A 6 -11.68 1.30 -7.69
N GLU A 7 -11.24 0.12 -7.25
CA GLU A 7 -10.11 -0.03 -6.31
C GLU A 7 -8.83 0.54 -6.93
N LYS A 8 -8.53 0.23 -8.20
CA LYS A 8 -7.37 0.78 -8.92
C LYS A 8 -7.43 2.31 -9.01
N LYS A 9 -8.58 2.87 -9.38
CA LYS A 9 -8.77 4.32 -9.46
C LYS A 9 -8.59 4.99 -8.10
N ALA A 10 -9.15 4.39 -7.05
CA ALA A 10 -9.02 4.89 -5.69
C ALA A 10 -7.57 4.83 -5.20
N LEU A 11 -6.82 3.76 -5.48
CA LEU A 11 -5.39 3.65 -5.18
C LEU A 11 -4.57 4.71 -5.91
N ASN A 12 -4.79 4.88 -7.22
CA ASN A 12 -4.07 5.87 -8.01
C ASN A 12 -4.28 7.30 -7.48
N ASN A 13 -5.48 7.61 -6.96
CA ASN A 13 -5.75 8.90 -6.34
C ASN A 13 -5.18 8.99 -4.91
N SER A 14 -5.28 7.93 -4.11
CA SER A 14 -4.80 7.97 -2.72
C SER A 14 -3.28 8.07 -2.63
N LEU A 15 -2.57 7.51 -3.61
CA LEU A 15 -1.10 7.53 -3.71
C LEU A 15 -0.55 8.75 -4.47
N GLU A 16 -1.42 9.63 -4.96
CA GLU A 16 -1.00 10.83 -5.69
C GLU A 16 -0.21 11.78 -4.77
N GLY A 17 1.03 12.09 -5.18
CA GLY A 17 1.92 12.98 -4.45
C GLY A 17 2.66 12.34 -3.27
N VAL A 18 2.50 11.03 -3.04
CA VAL A 18 3.30 10.31 -2.05
C VAL A 18 4.77 10.33 -2.45
N ASP A 19 5.62 10.87 -1.59
CA ASP A 19 7.08 10.84 -1.72
C ASP A 19 7.64 9.56 -1.08
N GLY A 20 8.17 8.67 -1.91
CA GLY A 20 8.65 7.37 -1.48
C GLY A 20 8.33 6.23 -2.45
N GLU A 21 8.80 5.04 -2.11
CA GLU A 21 8.50 3.82 -2.88
C GLU A 21 7.23 3.15 -2.36
N VAL A 22 6.30 2.87 -3.27
CA VAL A 22 5.04 2.20 -2.92
C VAL A 22 5.00 0.78 -3.48
N TYR A 23 4.50 -0.13 -2.66
CA TYR A 23 4.33 -1.54 -2.96
C TYR A 23 2.93 -1.99 -2.59
N ILE A 24 2.37 -2.89 -3.38
CA ILE A 24 1.24 -3.72 -2.96
C ILE A 24 1.78 -5.07 -2.49
N PHE A 25 1.24 -5.60 -1.40
CA PHE A 25 1.63 -6.89 -0.86
C PHE A 25 0.39 -7.71 -0.45
N GLY A 26 0.62 -8.86 0.18
CA GLY A 26 -0.46 -9.63 0.79
C GLY A 26 -1.29 -10.42 -0.22
N SER A 27 -2.57 -10.61 0.08
CA SER A 27 -3.41 -11.59 -0.63
C SER A 27 -3.86 -11.16 -2.04
N ARG A 28 -3.83 -9.85 -2.32
CA ARG A 28 -4.38 -9.24 -3.55
C ARG A 28 -3.40 -9.23 -4.73
N ILE A 29 -2.14 -9.61 -4.51
CA ILE A 29 -1.15 -9.76 -5.58
C ILE A 29 -1.33 -11.04 -6.40
N ASP A 30 -2.00 -12.06 -5.84
CA ASP A 30 -2.25 -13.36 -6.47
C ASP A 30 -3.74 -13.52 -6.79
N ASP A 31 -4.05 -13.65 -8.08
CA ASP A 31 -5.42 -13.75 -8.58
C ASP A 31 -6.10 -15.08 -8.19
N ASN A 32 -5.33 -16.08 -7.74
CA ASN A 32 -5.86 -17.38 -7.29
C ASN A 32 -6.27 -17.41 -5.81
N LYS A 33 -5.87 -16.42 -5.01
CA LYS A 33 -6.25 -16.32 -3.59
C LYS A 33 -7.65 -15.73 -3.44
N LYS A 34 -8.32 -16.01 -2.31
CA LYS A 34 -9.69 -15.55 -2.01
C LYS A 34 -9.72 -14.62 -0.81
N GLY A 35 -10.63 -13.63 -0.84
CA GLY A 35 -10.85 -12.68 0.26
C GLY A 35 -9.70 -11.69 0.47
N GLY A 36 -9.70 -11.03 1.63
CA GLY A 36 -8.63 -10.15 2.09
C GLY A 36 -8.78 -8.67 1.67
N ASP A 37 -8.21 -7.81 2.49
CA ASP A 37 -8.08 -6.38 2.25
C ASP A 37 -6.91 -6.10 1.28
N ILE A 38 -6.80 -4.86 0.83
CA ILE A 38 -5.66 -4.42 0.01
C ILE A 38 -4.57 -3.92 0.96
N ASP A 39 -3.42 -4.57 0.92
CA ASP A 39 -2.26 -4.23 1.74
C ASP A 39 -1.27 -3.38 0.94
N ILE A 40 -1.00 -2.17 1.41
CA ILE A 40 -0.07 -1.21 0.80
C ILE A 40 1.10 -0.94 1.75
N LEU A 41 2.32 -1.05 1.23
CA LEU A 41 3.55 -0.71 1.92
C LEU A 41 4.18 0.51 1.26
N ILE A 42 4.53 1.51 2.08
CA ILE A 42 5.18 2.74 1.63
C ILE A 42 6.51 2.88 2.37
N PHE A 43 7.60 3.00 1.64
CA PHE A 43 8.88 3.45 2.19
C PHE A 43 9.00 4.95 2.02
N SER A 44 8.96 5.69 3.12
CA SER A 44 8.99 7.15 3.14
C SER A 44 9.62 7.67 4.44
N ASN A 45 10.25 8.84 4.36
CA ASN A 45 10.77 9.55 5.54
C ASN A 45 9.67 10.40 6.23
N ASN A 46 8.45 10.41 5.70
CA ASN A 46 7.31 11.10 6.29
C ASN A 46 6.80 10.37 7.55
N SER A 47 6.01 11.08 8.37
CA SER A 47 5.36 10.51 9.55
C SER A 47 4.54 9.27 9.18
N PRO A 48 4.85 8.07 9.72
CA PRO A 48 4.13 6.85 9.36
C PRO A 48 2.63 6.91 9.64
N PHE A 49 2.26 7.53 10.76
CA PHE A 49 0.86 7.65 11.16
C PHE A 49 0.07 8.61 10.27
N GLU A 50 0.64 9.78 9.97
CA GLU A 50 -0.06 10.80 9.17
C GLU A 50 -0.20 10.33 7.72
N LEU A 51 0.87 9.78 7.14
CA LEU A 51 0.85 9.32 5.75
C LEU A 51 -0.08 8.11 5.57
N SER A 52 -0.05 7.13 6.48
CA SER A 52 -0.98 5.99 6.41
C SER A 52 -2.44 6.45 6.51
N GLN A 53 -2.75 7.34 7.46
CA GLN A 53 -4.09 7.88 7.62
C GLN A 53 -4.54 8.67 6.38
N GLU A 54 -3.68 9.52 5.82
CA GLU A 54 -4.00 10.29 4.63
C GLU A 54 -4.37 9.39 3.45
N VAL A 55 -3.54 8.39 3.16
CA VAL A 55 -3.73 7.44 2.06
C VAL A 55 -5.02 6.64 2.27
N SER A 56 -5.25 6.08 3.48
CA SER A 56 -6.46 5.33 3.79
C SER A 56 -7.72 6.19 3.67
N VAL A 57 -7.69 7.46 4.10
CA VAL A 57 -8.85 8.38 4.00
C VAL A 57 -9.13 8.75 2.54
N ARG A 58 -8.11 9.05 1.74
CA ARG A 58 -8.29 9.37 0.32
C ARG A 58 -8.87 8.18 -0.45
N PHE A 59 -8.37 6.97 -0.17
CA PHE A 59 -8.89 5.75 -0.77
C PHE A 59 -10.36 5.52 -0.41
N PHE A 60 -10.70 5.58 0.88
CA PHE A 60 -12.06 5.36 1.38
C PHE A 60 -13.06 6.35 0.77
N LYS A 61 -12.67 7.61 0.57
CA LYS A 61 -13.54 8.64 -0.05
C LYS A 61 -13.98 8.31 -1.48
N LEU A 62 -13.26 7.45 -2.19
CA LEU A 62 -13.55 7.13 -3.60
C LEU A 62 -14.22 5.77 -3.81
N CYS A 63 -13.96 4.79 -2.94
CA CYS A 63 -14.47 3.43 -3.12
C CYS A 63 -15.30 2.92 -1.93
N GLU A 64 -15.37 3.66 -0.81
CA GLU A 64 -16.06 3.28 0.42
C GLU A 64 -15.55 1.96 1.06
N GLU A 65 -14.36 1.51 0.68
CA GLU A 65 -13.68 0.35 1.23
C GLU A 65 -12.43 0.76 2.03
N LYS A 66 -11.95 -0.13 2.89
CA LYS A 66 -10.74 0.08 3.70
C LYS A 66 -9.54 -0.59 3.05
N ILE A 67 -8.37 0.01 3.26
CA ILE A 67 -7.06 -0.57 2.94
C ILE A 67 -6.18 -0.53 4.18
N ASP A 68 -5.26 -1.49 4.25
CA ASP A 68 -4.20 -1.51 5.25
C ASP A 68 -2.96 -0.84 4.67
N VAL A 69 -2.51 0.24 5.31
CA VAL A 69 -1.34 1.01 4.86
C VAL A 69 -0.27 0.94 5.93
N ILE A 70 0.86 0.34 5.57
CA ILE A 70 2.06 0.31 6.41
C ILE A 70 3.07 1.30 5.83
N VAL A 71 3.56 2.21 6.66
CA VAL A 71 4.63 3.15 6.30
C VAL A 71 5.87 2.81 7.12
N MET A 72 7.02 2.73 6.46
CA MET A 72 8.31 2.45 7.09
C MET A 72 9.36 3.47 6.63
N ASP A 73 10.19 3.94 7.56
CA ASP A 73 11.37 4.73 7.21
C ASP A 73 12.46 3.78 6.67
N PRO A 74 12.85 3.88 5.40
CA PRO A 74 13.86 3.00 4.82
C PRO A 74 15.25 3.16 5.46
N ASN A 75 15.51 4.24 6.19
CA ASN A 75 16.78 4.51 6.87
C ASN A 75 16.78 4.07 8.34
N GLN A 76 15.63 3.71 8.89
CA GLN A 76 15.45 3.38 10.31
C GLN A 76 14.54 2.15 10.53
N LEU A 77 14.72 1.11 9.72
CA LEU A 77 13.96 -0.13 9.88
C LEU A 77 14.30 -0.82 11.20
N THR A 78 13.28 -1.24 11.93
CA THR A 78 13.48 -2.12 13.09
C THR A 78 13.72 -3.56 12.64
N ARG A 79 14.29 -4.39 13.51
CA ARG A 79 14.51 -5.82 13.23
C ARG A 79 13.20 -6.55 12.90
N GLU A 80 12.10 -6.17 13.56
CA GLU A 80 10.78 -6.74 13.32
C GLU A 80 10.26 -6.35 11.94
N GLN A 81 10.47 -5.10 11.52
CA GLN A 81 10.12 -4.64 10.18
C GLN A 81 10.94 -5.36 9.11
N GLU A 82 12.26 -5.49 9.29
CA GLU A 82 13.11 -6.26 8.39
C GLU A 82 12.66 -7.73 8.28
N ALA A 83 12.38 -8.37 9.42
CA ALA A 83 11.88 -9.73 9.44
C ALA A 83 10.55 -9.86 8.69
N PHE A 84 9.61 -8.95 8.93
CA PHE A 84 8.34 -8.89 8.20
C PHE A 84 8.56 -8.75 6.69
N LEU A 85 9.41 -7.82 6.25
CA LEU A 85 9.71 -7.57 4.84
C LEU A 85 10.30 -8.78 4.11
N ASN A 86 11.01 -9.65 4.84
CA ASN A 86 11.57 -10.90 4.32
C ASN A 86 10.53 -12.03 4.19
N THR A 87 9.37 -11.90 4.85
CA THR A 87 8.30 -12.91 4.81
C THR A 87 7.20 -12.61 3.79
N ILE A 88 7.13 -11.38 3.28
CA ILE A 88 6.07 -10.95 2.36
C ILE A 88 6.54 -10.94 0.92
N GLU A 89 5.66 -11.40 0.03
CA GLU A 89 5.73 -11.09 -1.39
C GLU A 89 5.13 -9.70 -1.63
N LYS A 90 5.79 -8.90 -2.46
CA LYS A 90 5.38 -7.52 -2.76
C LYS A 90 5.69 -7.15 -4.20
N ILE A 91 4.83 -6.36 -4.82
CA ILE A 91 4.98 -5.84 -6.18
C ILE A 91 5.13 -4.32 -6.09
N LYS A 92 6.21 -3.79 -6.68
CA LYS A 92 6.45 -2.34 -6.74
C LYS A 92 5.45 -1.68 -7.69
N LEU A 93 4.82 -0.59 -7.25
CA LEU A 93 3.94 0.22 -8.08
C LEU A 93 4.77 1.30 -8.81
N LEU A 94 4.77 1.27 -10.14
CA LEU A 94 5.55 2.21 -10.94
C LEU A 94 4.88 3.59 -10.92
N ASN A 95 5.66 4.64 -10.64
CA ASN A 95 5.16 6.01 -10.46
C ASN A 95 3.99 6.10 -9.46
N ASN A 96 3.97 5.21 -8.46
CA ASN A 96 2.91 5.08 -7.46
C ASN A 96 1.52 4.86 -8.08
N LYS A 97 1.47 4.12 -9.21
CA LYS A 97 0.24 3.76 -9.91
C LYS A 97 0.08 2.25 -10.08
N VAL A 98 -1.18 1.85 -10.10
CA VAL A 98 -1.65 0.51 -10.48
C VAL A 98 -2.22 0.60 -11.90
N ASP A 99 -1.75 -0.29 -12.77
CA ASP A 99 -2.28 -0.53 -14.12
C ASP A 99 -3.56 -1.38 -14.11
#